data_AF-A0A934DPZ3-F1
#
_entry.id   AF-A0A934DPZ3-F1
#
_cell.length_a   1.000
_cell.length_b   1.000
_cell.length_c   1.000
_cell.angle_alpha   90.00
_cell.angle_beta   90.00
_cell.angle_gamma   90.00
#
_symmetry.space_group_name_H-M   'P 1'
#
loop_
_entity.id
_entity.type
_entity.pdbx_description
1 polymer ?
#
loop_
_entity_poly.entity_id
_entity_poly.type
_entity_poly.pdbx_seq_one_letter_code
_entity_poly.pdbx_strand_id
1 'polypeptide(L)'
;MIKRPPCPPAAPAPLRRSGPAPDLAHPHPPLSPQEAREEAARCLALSSCQGCQVCELLCPDQAITRDPLSGQPVIDLAYCKGCGLCAHYCPKGALVMKAEE
;
A
#
# COMPACT_ATOMS: atom_id res chain seq x y z
N MET A 1 -17.11 -12.55 11.39
CA MET A 1 -16.10 -11.78 10.63
C MET A 1 -15.77 -12.50 9.33
N ILE A 2 -15.93 -11.85 8.18
CA ILE A 2 -15.56 -12.43 6.88
C ILE A 2 -14.03 -12.45 6.81
N LYS A 3 -13.43 -13.65 6.97
CA LYS A 3 -11.99 -13.87 6.77
C LYS A 3 -11.72 -13.80 5.27
N ARG A 4 -11.33 -12.63 4.76
CA ARG A 4 -10.91 -12.50 3.35
C ARG A 4 -9.57 -13.24 3.19
N PRO A 5 -9.44 -14.12 2.18
CA PRO A 5 -8.19 -14.82 1.93
C PRO A 5 -7.07 -13.81 1.59
N PRO A 6 -5.80 -14.11 1.93
CA PRO A 6 -4.69 -13.22 1.61
C PRO A 6 -4.57 -13.07 0.09
N CYS A 7 -4.49 -11.84 -0.41
CA CYS A 7 -4.21 -11.60 -1.82
C CYS A 7 -2.80 -12.07 -2.17
N PRO A 8 -2.61 -12.72 -3.34
CA PRO A 8 -1.28 -13.14 -3.81
C PRO A 8 -0.38 -11.92 -4.04
N PRO A 9 0.95 -12.05 -3.90
CA PRO A 9 1.88 -10.93 -4.06
C PRO A 9 1.88 -10.45 -5.52
N ALA A 10 1.41 -9.23 -5.75
CA ALA A 10 1.57 -8.52 -7.01
C ALA A 10 2.84 -7.65 -6.95
N ALA A 11 3.60 -7.64 -8.05
CA ALA A 11 4.70 -6.71 -8.21
C ALA A 11 4.19 -5.25 -8.15
N PRO A 12 4.95 -4.32 -7.55
CA PRO A 12 4.57 -2.92 -7.52
C PRO A 12 4.50 -2.36 -8.94
N ALA A 13 3.43 -1.63 -9.25
CA ALA A 13 3.39 -0.86 -10.50
C ALA A 13 4.53 0.19 -10.46
N PRO A 14 5.31 0.36 -11.54
CA PRO A 14 6.40 1.32 -11.56
C PRO A 14 5.84 2.72 -11.27
N LEU A 15 6.41 3.41 -10.28
CA LEU A 15 6.04 4.78 -9.96
C LEU A 15 6.49 5.69 -11.11
N ARG A 16 5.57 6.23 -11.92
CA ARG A 16 5.88 7.40 -12.76
C ARG A 16 6.12 8.60 -11.83
N ARG A 17 7.35 8.71 -11.31
CA ARG A 17 7.82 9.89 -10.57
C ARG A 17 8.25 11.04 -11.48
N SER A 18 8.29 10.82 -12.79
CA SER A 18 8.87 11.73 -13.77
C SER A 18 7.82 12.16 -14.81
N GLY A 19 6.88 12.98 -14.38
CA GLY A 19 6.17 13.89 -15.27
C GLY A 19 6.50 15.32 -14.84
N PRO A 20 6.53 16.31 -15.76
CA PRO A 20 6.56 17.70 -15.35
C PRO A 20 5.38 17.97 -14.41
N ALA A 21 5.55 18.87 -13.44
CA ALA A 21 4.44 19.31 -12.60
C ALA A 21 3.28 19.75 -13.52
N PRO A 22 2.03 19.33 -13.23
CA PRO A 22 0.91 19.68 -14.09
C PRO A 22 0.79 21.21 -14.16
N ASP A 23 1.07 21.77 -15.34
CA ASP A 23 0.83 23.17 -15.62
C ASP A 23 -0.68 23.37 -15.75
N LEU A 24 -1.27 24.18 -14.86
CA LEU A 24 -2.70 24.48 -14.88
C LEU A 24 -3.13 25.21 -16.17
N ALA A 25 -2.19 25.83 -16.90
CA ALA A 25 -2.42 26.43 -18.21
C ALA A 25 -2.48 25.41 -19.36
N HIS A 26 -1.94 24.20 -19.17
CA HIS A 26 -1.86 23.15 -20.18
C HIS A 26 -2.31 21.81 -19.58
N PRO A 27 -3.62 21.49 -19.62
CA PRO A 27 -4.10 20.21 -19.13
C PRO A 27 -3.36 19.06 -19.82
N HIS A 28 -3.02 18.03 -19.05
CA HIS A 28 -2.34 16.86 -19.60
C HIS A 28 -3.14 16.31 -20.78
N PRO A 29 -2.48 15.96 -21.90
CA PRO A 29 -3.18 15.33 -23.02
C PRO A 29 -3.91 14.07 -22.54
N PRO A 30 -5.02 13.69 -23.18
CA PRO A 30 -5.74 12.49 -22.81
C PRO A 30 -4.80 11.28 -22.87
N LEU A 31 -4.78 10.49 -21.79
CA LEU A 31 -3.97 9.29 -21.72
C LEU A 31 -4.38 8.32 -22.82
N SER A 32 -3.41 7.67 -23.45
CA SER A 32 -3.71 6.54 -24.32
C SER A 32 -4.40 5.42 -23.53
N PRO A 33 -5.13 4.50 -24.18
CA PRO A 33 -5.76 3.38 -23.49
C PRO A 33 -4.79 2.52 -22.67
N GLN A 34 -3.51 2.47 -23.05
CA GLN A 34 -2.48 1.74 -22.33
C GLN A 34 -2.03 2.50 -21.07
N GLU A 35 -1.71 3.79 -21.20
CA GLU A 35 -1.32 4.64 -20.08
C GLU A 35 -2.44 4.78 -19.04
N ALA A 36 -3.70 4.87 -19.48
CA ALA A 36 -4.85 4.91 -18.57
C ALA A 36 -4.95 3.63 -17.71
N ARG A 37 -4.62 2.46 -18.29
CA ARG A 37 -4.60 1.18 -17.56
C ARG A 37 -3.44 1.12 -16.58
N GLU A 38 -2.26 1.57 -16.98
CA GLU A 38 -1.08 1.65 -16.11
C GLU A 38 -1.31 2.60 -14.92
N GLU A 39 -1.97 3.73 -15.17
CA GLU A 39 -2.35 4.69 -14.14
C GLU A 39 -3.37 4.09 -13.17
N ALA A 40 -4.40 3.44 -13.69
CA ALA A 40 -5.38 2.72 -12.89
C ALA A 40 -4.76 1.58 -12.06
N ALA A 41 -3.63 1.01 -12.48
CA ALA A 41 -2.94 -0.01 -11.70
C ALA A 41 -2.27 0.55 -10.42
N ARG A 42 -2.00 1.86 -10.36
CA ARG A 42 -1.55 2.54 -9.12
C ARG A 42 -2.67 2.72 -8.11
N CYS A 43 -3.92 2.49 -8.52
CA CYS A 43 -5.07 2.70 -7.67
C CYS A 43 -5.02 1.78 -6.45
N LEU A 44 -5.21 2.37 -5.27
CA LEU A 44 -5.14 1.64 -4.01
C LEU A 44 -6.27 0.60 -3.85
N ALA A 45 -7.19 0.44 -4.81
CA ALA A 45 -8.26 -0.55 -4.76
C ALA A 45 -7.92 -1.92 -5.38
N LEU A 46 -6.92 -2.04 -6.26
CA LEU A 46 -6.86 -3.14 -7.25
C LEU A 46 -5.80 -4.25 -7.05
N SER A 47 -5.09 -4.31 -5.92
CA SER A 47 -3.90 -5.19 -5.78
C SER A 47 -3.52 -5.55 -4.34
N SER A 48 -2.52 -6.43 -4.14
CA SER A 48 -1.90 -6.74 -2.84
C SER A 48 -1.23 -5.52 -2.21
N CYS A 49 -0.52 -5.69 -1.07
CA CYS A 49 0.31 -4.62 -0.49
C CYS A 49 1.17 -3.94 -1.56
N GLN A 50 1.00 -2.63 -1.76
CA GLN A 50 1.75 -1.81 -2.71
C GLN A 50 2.82 -0.94 -2.02
N GLY A 51 3.10 -1.20 -0.73
CA GLY A 51 4.08 -0.41 0.02
C GLY A 51 3.66 1.06 0.23
N CYS A 52 2.36 1.36 0.31
CA CYS A 52 1.81 2.72 0.44
C CYS A 52 2.11 3.45 1.76
N GLN A 53 2.78 2.79 2.71
CA GLN A 53 3.23 3.36 4.00
C GLN A 53 2.16 3.81 5.00
N VAL A 54 0.88 3.66 4.67
CA VAL A 54 -0.23 3.98 5.58
C VAL A 54 -0.12 3.25 6.93
N CYS A 55 0.23 1.96 6.92
CA CYS A 55 0.37 1.17 8.15
C CYS A 55 1.51 1.65 9.07
N GLU A 56 2.62 2.10 8.48
CA GLU A 56 3.79 2.63 9.17
C GLU A 56 3.49 4.00 9.79
N LEU A 57 2.86 4.89 9.03
CA LEU A 57 2.47 6.22 9.48
C LEU A 57 1.43 6.20 10.61
N LEU A 58 0.53 5.21 10.62
CA LEU A 58 -0.53 5.08 11.63
C LEU A 58 -0.10 4.31 12.87
N CYS A 59 1.07 3.69 12.90
CA CYS A 59 1.50 2.91 14.05
C CYS A 59 1.93 3.86 15.20
N PRO A 60 1.17 3.96 16.31
CA PRO A 60 1.51 4.88 17.38
C PRO A 60 2.81 4.49 18.10
N ASP A 61 3.11 3.19 18.14
CA ASP A 61 4.31 2.62 18.77
C ASP A 61 5.52 2.54 17.81
N GLN A 62 5.38 2.98 16.55
CA GLN A 62 6.41 2.88 15.52
C GLN A 62 7.01 1.46 15.35
N ALA A 63 6.19 0.43 15.61
CA ALA A 63 6.60 -0.97 15.55
C ALA A 63 6.65 -1.56 14.13
N ILE A 64 6.50 -0.73 13.09
CA ILE A 64 6.44 -1.18 11.69
C ILE A 64 7.56 -0.50 10.90
N THR A 65 8.39 -1.31 10.26
CA THR A 65 9.46 -0.87 9.35
C THR A 65 9.27 -1.47 7.97
N ARG A 66 10.24 -1.32 7.06
CA ARG A 66 10.20 -1.87 5.71
C ARG A 66 11.36 -2.79 5.46
N ASP A 67 11.06 -3.89 4.80
CA ASP A 67 12.09 -4.70 4.16
C ASP A 67 12.68 -3.92 2.97
N PRO A 68 14.00 -3.69 2.92
CA PRO A 68 14.63 -2.85 1.90
C PRO A 68 14.63 -3.47 0.49
N LEU A 69 14.41 -4.79 0.37
CA LEU A 69 14.42 -5.50 -0.91
C LEU A 69 13.03 -5.60 -1.54
N SER A 70 12.04 -5.97 -0.74
CA SER A 70 10.65 -6.21 -1.16
C SER A 70 9.74 -5.00 -0.98
N GLY A 71 10.12 -4.04 -0.13
CA GLY A 71 9.29 -2.89 0.25
C GLY A 71 8.08 -3.25 1.10
N GLN A 72 7.97 -4.51 1.56
CA GLN A 72 6.88 -4.99 2.40
C GLN A 72 7.04 -4.51 3.85
N PRO A 73 5.92 -4.30 4.58
CA PRO A 73 5.97 -3.92 5.98
C PRO A 73 6.49 -5.09 6.84
N VAL A 74 7.42 -4.80 7.74
CA VAL A 74 7.95 -5.72 8.75
C VAL A 74 7.46 -5.22 10.11
N ILE A 75 6.79 -6.07 10.87
CA ILE A 75 6.24 -5.73 12.19
C ILE A 75 7.16 -6.30 13.26
N ASP A 76 7.73 -5.44 14.09
CA ASP A 76 8.46 -5.86 15.28
C ASP A 76 7.47 -6.19 16.40
N LEU A 77 7.28 -7.49 16.64
CA LEU A 77 6.35 -7.99 17.65
C LEU A 77 6.79 -7.67 19.08
N ALA A 78 8.07 -7.32 19.33
CA ALA A 78 8.51 -6.91 20.66
C ALA A 78 7.97 -5.52 21.05
N TYR A 79 7.74 -4.65 20.07
CA TYR A 79 7.19 -3.31 20.29
C TYR A 79 5.69 -3.23 20.01
N CYS A 80 5.17 -4.09 19.12
CA CYS A 80 3.76 -4.13 18.75
C CYS A 80 2.83 -4.33 19.96
N LYS A 81 1.81 -3.46 20.10
CA LYS A 81 0.78 -3.58 21.15
C LYS A 81 -0.50 -4.26 20.70
N GLY A 82 -0.56 -4.71 19.45
CA GLY A 82 -1.73 -5.41 18.91
C GLY A 82 -2.99 -4.54 18.74
N CYS A 83 -2.86 -3.21 18.65
CA CYS A 83 -4.02 -2.30 18.55
C CYS A 83 -4.85 -2.47 17.26
N GLY A 84 -4.28 -3.07 16.20
CA GLY A 84 -4.98 -3.39 14.96
C GLY A 84 -5.24 -2.21 14.00
N LEU A 85 -4.78 -1.00 14.31
CA LEU A 85 -4.94 0.17 13.43
C LEU A 85 -4.37 -0.08 12.03
N CYS A 86 -3.20 -0.69 11.94
CA CYS A 86 -2.55 -1.01 10.67
C CYS A 86 -3.39 -1.96 9.80
N ALA A 87 -4.08 -2.94 10.40
CA ALA A 87 -4.97 -3.86 9.70
C ALA A 87 -6.30 -3.18 9.32
N HIS A 88 -6.85 -2.34 10.19
CA HIS A 88 -8.10 -1.62 9.97
C HIS A 88 -8.01 -0.61 8.82
N TYR A 89 -6.94 0.18 8.79
CA TYR A 89 -6.74 1.26 7.82
C TYR A 89 -6.00 0.81 6.55
N CYS A 90 -5.59 -0.45 6.45
CA CYS A 90 -4.96 -0.93 5.23
C CYS A 90 -6.00 -0.92 4.08
N PRO A 91 -5.88 -0.05 3.07
CA PRO A 91 -6.84 -0.02 1.97
C PRO A 91 -6.82 -1.32 1.15
N LYS A 92 -5.72 -2.06 1.25
CA LYS A 92 -5.52 -3.37 0.59
C LYS A 92 -5.97 -4.56 1.43
N GLY A 93 -6.27 -4.36 2.72
CA GLY A 93 -6.49 -5.46 3.66
C GLY A 93 -5.31 -6.45 3.73
N ALA A 94 -4.08 -5.98 3.49
CA ALA A 94 -2.89 -6.82 3.41
C ALA A 94 -2.35 -7.30 4.77
N LEU A 95 -2.88 -6.74 5.87
CA LEU A 95 -2.51 -7.09 7.25
C LEU A 95 -3.70 -7.74 7.93
N VAL A 96 -3.43 -8.81 8.68
CA VAL A 96 -4.46 -9.58 9.40
C VAL A 96 -4.06 -9.72 10.86
N MET A 97 -4.98 -9.37 11.76
CA MET A 97 -4.81 -9.59 13.20
C MET A 97 -5.06 -11.07 13.54
N LYS A 98 -4.17 -11.64 14.35
CA LYS A 98 -4.34 -12.95 14.97
C LYS A 98 -4.33 -12.79 16.48
N ALA A 99 -5.14 -13.59 17.17
CA ALA A 99 -5.08 -13.69 18.62
C ALA A 99 -3.79 -14.43 19.02
N GLU A 100 -3.21 -14.06 20.15
CA GLU A 100 -2.10 -14.81 20.74
C GLU A 100 -2.66 -16.08 21.39
N GLU A 101 -1.94 -17.20 21.26
CA GLU A 101 -2.27 -18.51 21.83
C GLU A 101 -1.51 -18.74 23.13
#